data_AF-A0A395GID4-F1
#
_entry.id   AF-A0A395GID4-F1
#
_cell.length_a   1.000
_cell.length_b   1.000
_cell.length_c   1.000
_cell.angle_alpha   90.00
_cell.angle_beta   90.00
_cell.angle_gamma   90.00
#
_symmetry.space_group_name_H-M   'P 1'
#
loop_
_entity.id
_entity.type
_entity.pdbx_description
1 polymer ?
#
loop_
_entity_poly.entity_id
_entity_poly.type
_entity_poly.pdbx_seq_one_letter_code
_entity_poly.pdbx_strand_id
1 'polypeptide(L)'
;FGTAPFAHPDIDNRSQIASLDAKTGQVHFTDGTSVEQGDHILFATGYDFSFPFLPNLKSVHKRIPGLDQHLLKIDDPTLAFIGMVTGGFGIRIFEWQAVATARIFAGHAAVPPQAEMEKWERDRIAQSGDQAAFWTLIPDFEKHFEALRALAGEPAPGTTGRVLPPYKPEWGDIFWAFVRYRVQWWEREAAEARSSSGPRSLKI
;
A
#
# COMPACT_ATOMS: atom_id res chain seq x y z
N PHE A 1 -6.59 -1.66 7.83
CA PHE A 1 -5.89 -0.92 8.89
C PHE A 1 -6.20 -1.57 10.21
N GLY A 2 -5.21 -1.63 11.09
CA GLY A 2 -5.38 -2.04 12.47
C GLY A 2 -5.31 -3.55 12.69
N THR A 3 -5.17 -3.90 13.96
CA THR A 3 -5.03 -5.27 14.46
C THR A 3 -6.35 -5.84 14.99
N ALA A 4 -7.44 -5.06 14.95
CA ALA A 4 -8.76 -5.46 15.48
C ALA A 4 -9.26 -6.84 15.00
N PRO A 5 -9.13 -7.23 13.71
CA PRO A 5 -9.53 -8.57 13.28
C PRO A 5 -8.76 -9.69 14.00
N PHE A 6 -7.51 -9.43 14.40
CA PHE A 6 -6.65 -10.40 15.07
C PHE A 6 -6.87 -10.45 16.59
N ALA A 7 -7.71 -9.57 17.16
CA ALA A 7 -8.03 -9.56 18.58
C ALA A 7 -9.19 -10.51 18.96
N HIS A 8 -9.67 -11.32 18.01
CA HIS A 8 -10.70 -12.33 18.25
C HIS A 8 -10.19 -13.42 19.20
N PRO A 9 -10.99 -13.91 20.17
CA PRO A 9 -10.53 -14.89 21.17
C PRO A 9 -10.07 -16.23 20.59
N ASP A 10 -10.58 -16.63 19.42
CA ASP A 10 -10.16 -17.86 18.74
C ASP A 10 -8.83 -17.72 17.97
N ILE A 11 -8.19 -16.54 18.00
CA ILE A 11 -6.90 -16.29 17.34
C ILE A 11 -5.80 -16.24 18.39
N ASP A 12 -4.91 -17.23 18.32
CA ASP A 12 -3.66 -17.24 19.08
C ASP A 12 -2.58 -16.45 18.32
N ASN A 13 -2.34 -15.20 18.75
CA ASN A 13 -1.32 -14.35 18.14
C ASN A 13 0.07 -14.74 18.66
N ARG A 14 0.98 -15.05 17.75
CA ARG A 14 2.37 -15.39 18.06
C ARG A 14 3.34 -14.36 17.51
N SER A 15 4.55 -14.33 18.05
CA SER A 15 5.65 -13.53 17.50
C SER A 15 6.10 -14.09 16.14
N GLN A 16 7.07 -13.45 15.50
CA GLN A 16 7.54 -13.86 14.18
C GLN A 16 8.08 -15.30 14.22
N ILE A 17 7.84 -16.07 13.15
CA ILE A 17 8.43 -17.40 12.99
C ILE A 17 9.95 -17.25 12.83
N ALA A 18 10.70 -17.90 13.71
CA ALA A 18 12.16 -17.98 13.66
C ALA A 18 12.63 -19.16 12.80
N SER A 19 12.01 -20.33 12.94
CA SER A 19 12.33 -21.52 12.15
C SER A 19 11.17 -22.53 12.11
N LEU A 20 11.24 -23.44 11.12
CA LEU A 20 10.35 -24.59 10.97
C LEU A 20 11.22 -25.85 11.01
N ASP A 21 10.97 -26.76 11.95
CA ASP A 21 11.65 -28.05 12.02
C ASP A 21 10.98 -29.04 11.06
N ALA A 22 11.66 -29.37 9.96
CA ALA A 22 11.16 -30.29 8.94
C ALA A 22 11.00 -31.74 9.41
N LYS A 23 11.64 -32.14 10.53
CA LYS A 23 11.55 -33.52 11.05
C LYS A 23 10.37 -33.69 11.99
N THR A 24 10.12 -32.69 12.83
CA THR A 24 9.09 -32.75 13.87
C THR A 24 7.82 -32.00 13.48
N GLY A 25 7.89 -31.11 12.48
CA GLY A 25 6.85 -30.15 12.18
C GLY A 25 6.78 -29.01 13.20
N GLN A 26 7.74 -28.87 14.12
CA GLN A 26 7.64 -27.81 15.13
C GLN A 26 7.87 -26.41 14.54
N VAL A 27 7.03 -25.46 14.92
CA VAL A 27 7.19 -24.04 14.58
C VAL A 27 7.81 -23.32 15.77
N HIS A 28 8.97 -22.70 15.58
CA HIS A 28 9.65 -21.91 16.60
C HIS A 28 9.45 -20.42 16.35
N PHE A 29 9.16 -19.68 17.41
CA PHE A 29 8.94 -18.24 17.35
C PHE A 29 10.11 -17.46 17.95
N THR A 30 10.22 -16.18 17.58
CA THR A 30 11.30 -15.29 18.02
C THR A 30 11.33 -14.99 19.51
N ASP A 31 10.22 -15.20 20.22
CA ASP A 31 10.14 -15.09 21.68
C ASP A 31 10.63 -16.35 22.42
N GLY A 32 11.10 -17.37 21.69
CA GLY A 32 11.58 -18.64 22.22
C GLY A 32 10.47 -19.67 22.46
N THR A 33 9.20 -19.33 22.25
CA THR A 33 8.09 -20.29 22.31
C THR A 33 8.05 -21.16 21.06
N SER A 34 7.33 -22.28 21.14
CA SER A 34 7.07 -23.16 20.00
C SER A 34 5.67 -23.77 20.08
N VAL A 35 5.18 -24.23 18.93
CA VAL A 35 3.95 -25.02 18.80
C VAL A 35 4.19 -26.17 17.82
N GLU A 36 3.45 -27.25 17.98
CA GLU A 36 3.33 -28.24 16.91
C GLU A 36 2.65 -27.59 15.71
N GLN A 37 3.12 -27.89 14.49
CA GLN A 37 2.45 -27.42 13.28
C GLN A 37 1.02 -27.97 13.24
N GLY A 38 0.04 -27.08 13.06
CA GLY A 38 -1.32 -27.46 12.71
C GLY A 38 -1.41 -28.03 11.29
N ASP A 39 -2.60 -28.39 10.82
CA ASP A 39 -2.77 -29.07 9.52
C ASP A 39 -2.15 -28.31 8.33
N HIS A 40 -2.14 -26.97 8.40
CA HIS A 40 -1.70 -26.10 7.31
C HIS A 40 -0.90 -24.89 7.81
N ILE A 41 0.08 -24.48 7.02
CA ILE A 41 0.76 -23.18 7.13
C ILE A 41 0.39 -22.35 5.89
N LEU A 42 -0.25 -21.20 6.10
CA LEU A 42 -0.60 -20.27 5.03
C LEU A 42 0.29 -19.02 5.08
N PHE A 43 1.14 -18.84 4.08
CA PHE A 43 1.95 -17.64 3.94
C PHE A 43 1.11 -16.46 3.41
N ALA A 44 0.58 -15.65 4.32
CA ALA A 44 -0.14 -14.42 4.01
C ALA A 44 0.77 -13.16 4.04
N THR A 45 2.01 -13.28 3.57
CA THR A 45 3.08 -12.26 3.71
C THR A 45 3.10 -11.19 2.61
N GLY A 46 2.00 -11.05 1.86
CA GLY A 46 1.88 -10.12 0.75
C GLY A 46 2.62 -10.57 -0.52
N TYR A 47 2.96 -9.60 -1.37
CA TYR A 47 3.50 -9.83 -2.72
C TYR A 47 4.70 -8.92 -3.00
N ASP A 48 5.47 -9.27 -4.02
CA ASP A 48 6.52 -8.44 -4.60
C ASP A 48 6.13 -8.00 -6.01
N PHE A 49 6.57 -6.80 -6.40
CA PHE A 49 6.42 -6.34 -7.77
C PHE A 49 7.30 -7.16 -8.72
N SER A 50 6.71 -7.62 -9.83
CA SER A 50 7.40 -8.38 -10.86
C SER A 50 6.97 -7.91 -12.24
N PHE A 51 7.94 -7.60 -13.09
CA PHE A 51 7.73 -7.18 -14.47
C PHE A 51 8.57 -8.08 -15.40
N PRO A 52 8.10 -9.31 -15.72
CA PRO A 52 8.88 -10.26 -16.51
C PRO A 52 9.28 -9.75 -17.91
N PHE A 53 8.55 -8.77 -18.43
CA PHE A 53 8.81 -8.10 -19.70
C PHE A 53 9.79 -6.92 -19.59
N LEU A 54 10.22 -6.55 -18.37
CA LEU A 54 11.26 -5.56 -18.08
C LEU A 54 12.31 -6.17 -17.14
N PRO A 55 13.16 -7.11 -17.61
CA PRO A 55 14.03 -7.92 -16.75
C PRO A 55 15.10 -7.12 -15.98
N ASN A 56 15.41 -5.91 -16.42
CA ASN A 56 16.33 -5.00 -15.71
C ASN A 56 15.64 -4.23 -14.58
N LEU A 57 14.30 -4.21 -14.56
CA LEU A 57 13.52 -3.55 -13.53
C LEU A 57 13.32 -4.51 -12.36
N LYS A 58 14.08 -4.30 -11.29
CA LYS A 58 14.02 -5.14 -10.08
C LYS A 58 13.33 -4.40 -8.95
N SER A 59 12.45 -5.12 -8.26
CA SER A 59 11.96 -4.69 -6.96
C SER A 59 13.12 -4.74 -5.95
N VAL A 60 13.32 -3.65 -5.23
CA VAL A 60 14.25 -3.50 -4.12
C VAL A 60 13.42 -3.04 -2.92
N HIS A 61 13.59 -3.62 -1.74
CA HIS A 61 12.89 -3.20 -0.52
C HIS A 61 11.36 -3.04 -0.68
N LYS A 62 10.69 -4.03 -1.31
CA LYS A 62 9.24 -4.02 -1.61
C LYS A 62 8.80 -2.88 -2.55
N ARG A 63 9.71 -2.41 -3.40
CA ARG A 63 9.51 -1.21 -4.20
C ARG A 63 10.24 -1.19 -5.55
N ILE A 64 9.74 -0.44 -6.53
CA ILE A 64 10.47 -0.17 -7.78
C ILE A 64 11.23 1.15 -7.64
N PRO A 65 12.57 1.16 -7.74
CA PRO A 65 13.33 2.39 -7.59
C PRO A 65 13.22 3.34 -8.79
N GLY A 66 13.36 4.63 -8.51
CA GLY A 66 13.38 5.69 -9.50
C GLY A 66 12.03 5.97 -10.13
N LEU A 67 10.96 6.07 -9.33
CA LEU A 67 9.62 6.46 -9.78
C LEU A 67 9.17 7.78 -9.13
N ASP A 68 9.25 8.90 -9.86
CA ASP A 68 8.72 10.19 -9.41
C ASP A 68 7.20 10.15 -9.26
N GLN A 69 6.65 10.73 -8.19
CA GLN A 69 5.23 10.70 -7.83
C GLN A 69 4.61 9.29 -7.83
N HIS A 70 5.42 8.24 -7.63
CA HIS A 70 5.00 6.84 -7.80
C HIS A 70 4.50 6.50 -9.21
N LEU A 71 4.97 7.24 -10.22
CA LEU A 71 4.40 7.31 -11.55
C LEU A 71 5.46 7.18 -12.65
N LEU A 72 6.37 8.16 -12.74
CA LEU A 72 7.24 8.34 -13.92
C LEU A 72 8.64 7.80 -13.64
N LYS A 73 9.19 7.00 -14.55
CA LYS A 73 10.54 6.48 -14.40
C LYS A 73 11.56 7.60 -14.61
N ILE A 74 12.41 7.82 -13.61
CA ILE A 74 13.32 8.99 -13.57
C ILE A 74 14.40 8.95 -14.66
N ASP A 75 15.00 7.78 -14.90
CA ASP A 75 16.07 7.59 -15.90
C ASP A 75 15.53 7.36 -17.32
N ASP A 76 14.22 7.10 -17.46
CA ASP A 76 13.53 6.96 -18.74
C ASP A 76 12.08 7.47 -18.62
N PRO A 77 11.85 8.78 -18.75
CA PRO A 77 10.51 9.37 -18.65
C PRO A 77 9.54 8.99 -19.78
N THR A 78 9.90 8.07 -20.66
CA THR A 78 8.96 7.45 -21.61
C THR A 78 8.24 6.23 -21.01
N LEU A 79 8.68 5.78 -19.82
CA LEU A 79 8.09 4.69 -19.05
C LEU A 79 7.35 5.23 -17.82
N ALA A 80 6.09 4.81 -17.66
CA ALA A 80 5.25 5.19 -16.52
C ALA A 80 4.52 3.97 -15.93
N PHE A 81 4.21 4.06 -14.65
CA PHE A 81 3.55 3.02 -13.87
C PHE A 81 2.28 3.58 -13.24
N ILE A 82 1.15 2.93 -13.52
CA ILE A 82 -0.14 3.29 -12.93
C ILE A 82 -0.50 2.27 -11.86
N GLY A 83 -0.89 2.77 -10.70
CA GLY A 83 -1.39 1.97 -9.59
C GLY A 83 -0.34 1.38 -8.66
N MET A 84 0.89 1.88 -8.74
CA MET A 84 1.97 1.55 -7.80
C MET A 84 1.83 2.29 -6.47
N VAL A 85 0.64 2.34 -5.88
CA VAL A 85 0.38 3.02 -4.60
C VAL A 85 -0.53 2.18 -3.71
N THR A 86 -0.37 2.32 -2.40
CA THR A 86 -1.20 1.66 -1.39
C THR A 86 -1.74 2.69 -0.37
N GLY A 87 -2.48 2.25 0.63
CA GLY A 87 -2.94 3.13 1.72
C GLY A 87 -4.27 3.83 1.47
N GLY A 88 -4.90 3.70 0.30
CA GLY A 88 -6.26 4.19 0.06
C GLY A 88 -6.46 4.73 -1.34
N PHE A 89 -7.71 5.06 -1.68
CA PHE A 89 -8.09 5.72 -2.93
C PHE A 89 -7.64 5.08 -4.25
N GLY A 90 -7.28 3.79 -4.28
CA GLY A 90 -6.70 3.11 -5.46
C GLY A 90 -7.33 3.53 -6.79
N ILE A 91 -8.60 3.17 -7.04
CA ILE A 91 -9.28 3.50 -8.30
C ILE A 91 -9.22 5.00 -8.65
N ARG A 92 -9.32 5.87 -7.64
CA ARG A 92 -9.36 7.32 -7.84
C ARG A 92 -7.99 7.92 -8.13
N ILE A 93 -6.97 7.59 -7.34
CA ILE A 93 -5.62 8.11 -7.58
C ILE A 93 -5.03 7.57 -8.89
N PHE A 94 -5.46 6.37 -9.33
CA PHE A 94 -5.06 5.83 -10.63
C PHE A 94 -5.57 6.70 -11.79
N GLU A 95 -6.74 7.34 -11.67
CA GLU A 95 -7.23 8.31 -12.67
C GLU A 95 -6.28 9.53 -12.75
N TRP A 96 -5.79 10.02 -11.61
CA TRP A 96 -4.85 11.16 -11.58
C TRP A 96 -3.52 10.79 -12.22
N GLN A 97 -2.99 9.61 -11.89
CA GLN A 97 -1.79 9.07 -12.51
C GLN A 97 -1.96 8.90 -14.03
N ALA A 98 -3.10 8.37 -14.47
CA ALA A 98 -3.38 8.14 -15.88
C ALA A 98 -3.51 9.46 -16.67
N VAL A 99 -4.20 10.46 -16.12
CA VAL A 99 -4.35 11.77 -16.76
C VAL A 99 -3.01 12.51 -16.84
N ALA A 100 -2.22 12.50 -15.76
CA ALA A 100 -0.87 13.06 -15.77
C ALA A 100 0.00 12.41 -16.86
N THR A 101 0.04 11.06 -16.87
CA THR A 101 0.84 10.30 -17.85
C THR A 101 0.41 10.59 -19.29
N ALA A 102 -0.90 10.55 -19.57
CA ALA A 102 -1.42 10.78 -20.91
C ALA A 102 -1.05 12.18 -21.43
N ARG A 103 -1.07 13.21 -20.57
CA ARG A 103 -0.69 14.56 -20.97
C ARG A 103 0.81 14.73 -21.15
N ILE A 104 1.62 14.12 -20.29
CA ILE A 104 3.07 14.11 -20.44
C ILE A 104 3.45 13.46 -21.78
N PHE A 105 2.92 12.27 -22.06
CA PHE A 105 3.23 11.54 -23.29
C PHE A 105 2.67 12.20 -24.56
N ALA A 106 1.58 12.97 -24.45
CA ALA A 106 1.07 13.79 -25.54
C ALA A 106 1.80 15.13 -25.72
N GLY A 107 2.78 15.46 -24.86
CA GLY A 107 3.47 16.75 -24.88
C GLY A 107 2.61 17.94 -24.42
N HIS A 108 1.50 17.68 -23.72
CA HIS A 108 0.62 18.69 -23.15
C HIS A 108 0.93 19.03 -21.69
N ALA A 109 1.77 18.23 -21.04
CA ALA A 109 2.37 18.52 -19.74
C ALA A 109 3.88 18.27 -19.80
N ALA A 110 4.67 19.03 -19.05
CA ALA A 110 6.12 18.88 -19.03
C ALA A 110 6.56 17.74 -18.11
N VAL A 111 7.60 17.03 -18.51
CA VAL A 111 8.37 16.16 -17.60
C VAL A 111 9.15 17.07 -16.66
N PRO A 112 9.08 16.89 -15.32
CA PRO A 112 9.91 17.64 -14.39
C PRO A 112 11.40 17.41 -14.66
N PRO A 113 12.29 18.38 -14.39
CA PRO A 113 13.73 18.17 -14.48
C PRO A 113 14.16 16.94 -13.66
N GLN A 114 15.09 16.13 -14.20
CA GLN A 114 15.55 14.90 -13.55
C GLN A 114 16.02 15.14 -12.11
N ALA A 115 16.72 16.24 -11.84
CA ALA A 115 17.17 16.60 -10.49
C ALA A 115 16.02 16.83 -9.50
N GLU A 116 14.87 17.34 -9.96
CA GLU A 116 13.68 17.52 -9.13
C GLU A 116 12.99 16.19 -8.83
N MET A 117 12.89 15.31 -9.83
CA MET A 117 12.36 13.96 -9.66
C MET A 117 13.20 13.12 -8.68
N GLU A 118 14.53 13.18 -8.81
CA GLU A 118 15.45 12.51 -7.88
C GLU A 118 15.37 13.11 -6.48
N LYS A 119 15.19 14.44 -6.38
CA LYS A 119 14.98 15.10 -5.09
C LYS A 119 13.69 14.63 -4.43
N TRP A 120 12.61 14.53 -5.19
CA TRP A 120 11.34 14.01 -4.67
C TRP A 120 11.49 12.59 -4.12
N GLU A 121 12.19 11.70 -4.83
CA GLU A 121 12.42 10.33 -4.35
C GLU A 121 13.23 10.31 -3.05
N ARG A 122 14.31 11.09 -2.98
CA ARG A 122 15.14 11.22 -1.76
C ARG A 122 14.32 11.75 -0.58
N ASP A 123 13.53 12.80 -0.80
CA ASP A 123 12.69 13.39 0.24
C ASP A 123 11.63 12.40 0.72
N ARG A 124 11.06 11.61 -0.19
CA ARG A 124 10.07 10.58 0.15
C ARG A 124 10.69 9.43 0.94
N ILE A 125 11.89 8.99 0.58
CA ILE A 125 12.66 8.00 1.36
C ILE A 125 12.96 8.55 2.76
N ALA A 126 13.38 9.81 2.87
CA ALA A 126 13.63 10.44 4.16
C ALA A 126 12.36 10.54 5.03
N GLN A 127 11.19 10.79 4.41
CA GLN A 127 9.91 10.90 5.13
C GLN A 127 9.35 9.53 5.55
N SER A 128 9.44 8.52 4.70
CA SER A 128 8.65 7.28 4.83
C SER A 128 9.49 6.01 4.95
N GLY A 129 10.82 6.11 4.82
CA GLY A 129 11.73 4.99 4.76
C GLY A 129 11.79 4.33 3.37
N ASP A 130 12.89 3.62 3.14
CA ASP A 130 13.13 2.86 1.90
C ASP A 130 12.53 1.45 1.98
N GLN A 131 11.20 1.36 2.17
CA GLN A 131 10.46 0.10 2.35
C GLN A 131 9.02 0.23 1.83
N ALA A 132 8.14 -0.71 2.13
CA ALA A 132 6.73 -0.72 1.70
C ALA A 132 5.96 0.58 1.98
N ALA A 133 6.29 1.31 3.06
CA ALA A 133 5.66 2.59 3.41
C ALA A 133 5.92 3.70 2.38
N PHE A 134 6.96 3.57 1.53
CA PHE A 134 7.28 4.53 0.48
C PHE A 134 6.07 4.82 -0.43
N TRP A 135 5.31 3.81 -0.84
CA TRP A 135 4.15 3.95 -1.76
C TRP A 135 2.82 4.18 -1.06
N THR A 136 2.83 4.33 0.27
CA THR A 136 1.61 4.44 1.07
C THR A 136 1.12 5.88 1.11
N LEU A 137 -0.09 6.14 0.62
CA LEU A 137 -0.63 7.49 0.53
C LEU A 137 -1.10 8.08 1.87
N ILE A 138 -1.47 7.25 2.84
CA ILE A 138 -1.86 7.77 4.16
C ILE A 138 -0.65 8.33 4.92
N PRO A 139 -0.85 9.36 5.74
CA PRO A 139 -2.10 10.12 5.91
C PRO A 139 -2.29 11.24 4.88
N ASP A 140 -1.29 11.52 4.05
CA ASP A 140 -1.15 12.74 3.24
C ASP A 140 -1.88 12.67 1.88
N PHE A 141 -3.14 12.25 1.83
CA PHE A 141 -3.88 12.09 0.57
C PHE A 141 -3.86 13.35 -0.31
N GLU A 142 -4.17 14.50 0.29
CA GLU A 142 -4.22 15.79 -0.41
C GLU A 142 -2.91 16.10 -1.13
N LYS A 143 -1.78 15.92 -0.44
CA LYS A 143 -0.44 16.13 -1.00
C LYS A 143 -0.25 15.34 -2.29
N HIS A 144 -0.63 14.07 -2.30
CA HIS A 144 -0.46 13.20 -3.47
C HIS A 144 -1.40 13.55 -4.62
N PHE A 145 -2.68 13.84 -4.32
CA PHE A 145 -3.65 14.25 -5.34
C PHE A 145 -3.28 15.60 -5.97
N GLU A 146 -2.87 16.58 -5.17
CA GLU A 146 -2.49 17.90 -5.65
C GLU A 146 -1.16 17.88 -6.39
N ALA A 147 -0.19 17.06 -5.98
CA ALA A 147 1.06 16.87 -6.73
C ALA A 147 0.80 16.31 -8.14
N LEU A 148 -0.04 15.27 -8.26
CA LEU A 148 -0.43 14.73 -9.56
C LEU A 148 -1.27 15.71 -10.38
N ARG A 149 -2.12 16.52 -9.74
CA ARG A 149 -2.90 17.56 -10.42
C ARG A 149 -1.98 18.65 -10.98
N ALA A 150 -0.99 19.09 -10.20
CA ALA A 150 0.02 20.05 -10.64
C ALA A 150 0.86 19.49 -11.79
N LEU A 151 1.28 18.22 -11.70
CA LEU A 151 2.00 17.54 -12.77
C LEU A 151 1.16 17.41 -14.05
N ALA A 152 -0.14 17.12 -13.92
CA ALA A 152 -1.03 16.97 -15.05
C ALA A 152 -1.45 18.30 -15.70
N GLY A 153 -1.50 19.41 -14.95
CA GLY A 153 -1.99 20.71 -15.43
C GLY A 153 -3.46 20.71 -15.86
N GLU A 154 -3.82 21.64 -16.74
CA GLU A 154 -5.14 21.71 -17.37
C GLU A 154 -5.15 21.01 -18.73
N PRO A 155 -6.31 20.58 -19.25
CA PRO A 155 -6.42 20.11 -20.63
C PRO A 155 -5.92 21.18 -21.62
N ALA A 156 -5.31 20.75 -22.72
CA ALA A 156 -4.93 21.66 -23.80
C ALA A 156 -6.17 22.39 -24.35
N PRO A 157 -6.08 23.70 -24.69
CA PRO A 157 -7.20 24.47 -25.22
C PRO A 157 -7.86 23.79 -26.43
N GLY A 158 -9.20 23.73 -26.42
CA GLY A 158 -9.98 23.10 -27.50
C GLY A 158 -10.07 21.57 -27.44
N THR A 159 -9.46 20.92 -26.44
CA THR A 159 -9.62 19.48 -26.21
C THR A 159 -10.75 19.17 -25.23
N THR A 160 -11.26 17.94 -25.28
CA THR A 160 -12.22 17.40 -24.30
C THR A 160 -11.52 16.66 -23.16
N GLY A 161 -10.26 17.02 -22.87
CA GLY A 161 -9.47 16.33 -21.85
C GLY A 161 -10.07 16.45 -20.45
N ARG A 162 -9.86 15.42 -19.63
CA ARG A 162 -10.40 15.34 -18.26
C ARG A 162 -9.81 16.40 -17.34
N VAL A 163 -10.62 17.34 -16.85
CA VAL A 163 -10.21 18.23 -15.75
C VAL A 163 -10.17 17.42 -14.44
N LEU A 164 -9.01 17.39 -13.79
CA LEU A 164 -8.85 16.75 -12.49
C LEU A 164 -9.37 17.70 -11.40
N PRO A 165 -10.42 17.34 -10.63
CA PRO A 165 -10.89 18.20 -9.56
C PRO A 165 -9.82 18.32 -8.47
N PRO A 166 -9.78 19.44 -7.71
CA PRO A 166 -8.96 19.52 -6.52
C PRO A 166 -9.39 18.44 -5.51
N TYR A 167 -8.44 17.99 -4.70
CA TYR A 167 -8.73 17.12 -3.57
C TYR A 167 -9.76 17.79 -2.66
N LYS A 168 -10.68 16.98 -2.13
CA LYS A 168 -11.68 17.43 -1.18
C LYS A 168 -11.51 16.67 0.14
N PRO A 169 -11.31 17.34 1.29
CA PRO A 169 -11.11 16.69 2.58
C PRO A 169 -12.17 15.64 2.93
N GLU A 170 -13.41 15.85 2.50
CA GLU A 170 -14.54 14.95 2.72
C GLU A 170 -14.30 13.55 2.12
N TRP A 171 -13.46 13.44 1.08
CA TRP A 171 -13.05 12.14 0.56
C TRP A 171 -12.32 11.34 1.65
N GLY A 172 -11.33 11.97 2.30
CA GLY A 172 -10.59 11.38 3.41
C GLY A 172 -11.48 11.03 4.59
N ASP A 173 -12.45 11.90 4.90
CA ASP A 173 -13.44 11.63 5.96
C ASP A 173 -14.28 10.39 5.67
N ILE A 174 -14.76 10.23 4.43
CA ILE A 174 -15.51 9.04 3.99
C ILE A 174 -14.63 7.79 4.10
N PHE A 175 -13.38 7.87 3.64
CA PHE A 175 -12.43 6.77 3.74
C PHE A 175 -12.23 6.33 5.20
N TRP A 176 -11.94 7.28 6.09
CA TRP A 176 -11.73 6.97 7.51
C TRP A 176 -13.02 6.55 8.21
N ALA A 177 -14.19 7.03 7.81
CA ALA A 177 -15.47 6.56 8.30
C ALA A 177 -15.69 5.08 7.95
N PHE A 178 -15.37 4.66 6.72
CA PHE A 178 -15.41 3.25 6.32
C PHE A 178 -14.42 2.39 7.10
N VAL A 179 -13.20 2.87 7.30
CA VAL A 179 -12.18 2.17 8.10
C VAL A 179 -12.67 1.99 9.55
N ARG A 180 -13.18 3.04 10.18
CA ARG A 180 -13.74 2.97 11.54
C ARG A 180 -14.92 2.01 11.63
N TYR A 181 -15.84 2.08 10.67
CA TYR A 181 -16.98 1.16 10.61
C TYR A 181 -16.53 -0.30 10.59
N ARG A 182 -15.52 -0.64 9.76
CA ARG A 182 -14.95 -1.99 9.71
C ARG A 182 -14.27 -2.40 11.00
N VAL A 183 -13.48 -1.51 11.61
CA VAL A 183 -12.81 -1.78 12.90
C VAL A 183 -13.84 -2.08 13.99
N GLN A 184 -14.88 -1.25 14.11
CA GLN A 184 -15.97 -1.44 15.06
C GLN A 184 -16.71 -2.76 14.84
N TRP A 185 -16.87 -3.20 13.59
CA TRP A 185 -17.45 -4.51 13.31
C TRP A 185 -16.60 -5.64 13.91
N TRP A 186 -15.30 -5.67 13.65
CA TRP A 186 -14.41 -6.68 14.23
C TRP A 186 -14.39 -6.65 15.76
N GLU A 187 -14.43 -5.46 16.37
CA GLU A 187 -14.49 -5.31 17.82
C GLU A 187 -15.78 -5.89 18.40
N ARG A 188 -16.93 -5.69 17.74
CA ARG A 188 -18.21 -6.29 18.14
C ARG A 188 -18.16 -7.81 18.06
N GLU A 189 -17.70 -8.38 16.94
CA GLU A 189 -17.55 -9.83 16.78
C GLU A 189 -16.68 -10.43 17.89
N ALA A 190 -15.53 -9.81 18.18
CA ALA A 190 -14.64 -10.25 19.25
C ALA A 190 -15.27 -10.13 20.65
N ALA A 191 -16.15 -9.15 20.88
CA ALA A 191 -16.86 -9.00 22.15
C ALA A 191 -17.97 -10.06 22.31
N GLU A 192 -18.73 -10.34 21.25
CA GLU A 192 -19.78 -11.36 21.22
C GLU A 192 -19.21 -12.78 21.38
N ALA A 193 -18.08 -13.06 20.75
CA ALA A 193 -17.37 -14.33 20.93
C ALA A 193 -16.94 -14.52 22.39
N ARG A 194 -16.42 -13.47 23.04
CA ARG A 194 -16.01 -13.52 24.45
C ARG A 194 -17.18 -13.71 25.42
N SER A 195 -18.35 -13.16 25.13
CA SER A 195 -19.53 -13.30 25.99
C SER A 195 -20.25 -14.64 25.82
N SER A 196 -20.13 -15.27 24.64
CA SER A 196 -20.72 -16.59 24.34
C SER A 196 -19.84 -17.77 24.74
N SER A 197 -18.53 -17.57 24.88
CA SER A 197 -17.60 -18.57 25.40
C SER A 197 -17.69 -18.67 26.94
N GLY A 198 -18.54 -19.57 27.46
CA GLY A 198 -18.34 -20.16 28.79
C GLY A 198 -17.00 -20.93 28.87
N PRO A 199 -16.52 -21.34 30.07
CA PRO A 199 -15.17 -21.90 30.22
C PRO A 199 -15.00 -23.15 29.34
N ARG A 200 -14.28 -22.99 28.22
CA ARG A 200 -13.91 -24.10 27.34
C ARG A 200 -12.49 -24.50 27.68
N SER A 201 -12.34 -25.75 28.13
CA SER A 201 -11.05 -26.41 28.18
C SER A 201 -10.51 -26.52 26.76
N LEU A 202 -9.36 -25.90 26.49
CA LEU A 202 -8.56 -26.20 25.31
C LEU A 202 -8.26 -27.70 25.34
N LYS A 203 -8.87 -28.46 24.43
CA LYS A 203 -8.34 -29.77 24.05
C LYS A 203 -7.17 -29.49 23.12
N ILE A 204 -5.98 -29.57 23.73
CA ILE A 204 -4.70 -29.77 23.07
C ILE A 204 -4.77 -31.08 22.29
#